data_AF-A0A2W4L6P6-F1
#
_entry.id   AF-A0A2W4L6P6-F1
#
_cell.length_a   1.000
_cell.length_b   1.000
_cell.length_c   1.000
_cell.angle_alpha   90.00
_cell.angle_beta   90.00
_cell.angle_gamma   90.00
#
_symmetry.space_group_name_H-M   'P 1'
#
loop_
_entity.id
_entity.type
_entity.pdbx_description
1 polymer ?
#
loop_
_entity_poly.entity_id
_entity_poly.type
_entity_poly.pdbx_seq_one_letter_code
_entity_poly.pdbx_strand_id
1 'polypeptide(L)'
;MPGNRYRRLVTALVAVALVILSAVPTTAQQRPSFDIEPAAVVSQESLATRRDESSPLSSPASSGDSAAPSAPGKLVSVVVKLDVDALASYAGDLPGLPATSPLVTGAPALDVAAPDSQRYLAYVARQLSSFESSAQKSVSRLTITHRYDVVLGGVAAIVPADEIDSLARLPGVRA
;
A
#
# COMPACT_ATOMS: atom_id res chain seq x y z
N MET A 1 -36.31 46.39 10.60
CA MET A 1 -34.98 46.75 10.06
C MET A 1 -33.91 46.54 11.13
N PRO A 2 -33.12 45.46 11.09
CA PRO A 2 -31.97 45.30 11.96
C PRO A 2 -30.68 45.88 11.32
N GLY A 3 -29.85 46.50 12.16
CA GLY A 3 -28.89 47.52 11.76
C GLY A 3 -27.52 47.02 11.32
N ASN A 4 -27.01 47.69 10.28
CA ASN A 4 -25.60 47.79 9.92
C ASN A 4 -24.87 48.71 10.91
N ARG A 5 -24.04 48.18 11.82
CA ARG A 5 -23.20 49.01 12.72
C ARG A 5 -21.77 48.51 12.95
N TYR A 6 -21.23 47.66 12.09
CA TYR A 6 -19.83 47.20 12.24
C TYR A 6 -18.99 47.44 10.99
N ARG A 7 -19.09 48.65 10.44
CA ARG A 7 -18.10 49.14 9.48
C ARG A 7 -17.52 50.45 9.98
N ARG A 8 -16.23 50.34 10.32
CA ARG A 8 -15.21 51.38 10.25
C ARG A 8 -15.16 52.31 11.46
N LEU A 9 -13.94 52.75 11.76
CA LEU A 9 -13.54 53.77 12.75
C LEU A 9 -13.02 53.24 14.09
N VAL A 10 -11.86 52.58 14.11
CA VAL A 10 -10.75 53.03 14.97
C VAL A 10 -9.44 52.81 14.23
N THR A 11 -9.05 53.82 13.46
CA THR A 11 -7.71 53.98 12.90
C THR A 11 -6.98 55.02 13.75
N ALA A 12 -5.71 54.73 14.03
CA ALA A 12 -4.60 55.66 14.30
C ALA A 12 -4.46 56.27 15.72
N LEU A 13 -3.29 56.60 16.29
CA LEU A 13 -1.84 56.36 16.08
C LEU A 13 -1.11 57.37 16.99
N VAL A 14 -0.38 56.99 18.07
CA VAL A 14 0.71 57.78 18.74
C VAL A 14 1.49 56.79 19.64
N ALA A 15 2.63 56.20 19.26
CA ALA A 15 4.03 56.69 19.29
C ALA A 15 4.54 57.13 20.68
N VAL A 16 5.40 56.32 21.32
CA VAL A 16 6.74 56.69 21.87
C VAL A 16 7.37 55.46 22.54
N ALA A 17 8.68 55.36 22.32
CA ALA A 17 9.57 54.23 22.49
C ALA A 17 9.74 53.68 23.92
N LEU A 18 9.88 52.36 24.01
CA LEU A 18 10.77 51.74 24.99
C LEU A 18 11.57 50.63 24.31
N VAL A 19 12.85 50.89 24.14
CA VAL A 19 13.88 49.92 23.75
C VAL A 19 14.00 48.89 24.87
N ILE A 20 13.65 47.64 24.60
CA ILE A 20 14.11 46.51 25.41
C ILE A 20 14.71 45.50 24.46
N LEU A 21 16.05 45.49 24.44
CA LEU A 21 16.88 44.52 23.78
C LEU A 21 16.84 43.22 24.61
N SER A 22 15.83 42.37 24.39
CA SER A 22 15.84 41.02 24.95
C SER A 22 16.67 40.11 24.05
N ALA A 23 17.89 39.80 24.50
CA ALA A 23 18.69 38.72 23.95
C ALA A 23 17.93 37.40 24.17
N VAL A 24 17.31 36.87 23.11
CA VAL A 24 16.75 35.51 23.13
C VAL A 24 17.93 34.56 23.05
N PRO A 25 18.19 33.70 24.06
CA PRO A 25 19.17 32.63 23.89
C PRO A 25 18.62 31.71 22.79
N THR A 26 19.28 31.74 21.63
CA THR A 26 19.05 30.75 20.59
C THR A 26 19.57 29.43 21.15
N THR A 27 18.66 28.58 21.64
CA THR A 27 18.96 27.16 21.76
C THR A 27 19.18 26.65 20.34
N ALA A 28 20.44 26.52 19.95
CA ALA A 28 20.83 25.83 18.73
C ALA A 28 20.27 24.41 18.84
N GLN A 29 19.22 24.16 18.05
CA GLN A 29 18.69 22.83 17.80
C GLN A 29 19.87 21.94 17.39
N GLN A 30 20.24 21.01 18.26
CA GLN A 30 21.32 20.07 18.03
C GLN A 30 20.94 19.22 16.82
N ARG A 31 21.47 19.57 15.65
CA ARG A 31 21.42 18.71 14.46
C ARG A 31 22.23 17.45 14.81
N PRO A 32 21.67 16.24 14.70
CA PRO A 32 22.50 15.05 14.68
C PRO A 32 23.40 15.15 13.44
N SER A 33 24.68 15.46 13.66
CA SER A 33 25.72 15.25 12.67
C SER A 33 25.90 13.74 12.56
N PHE A 34 25.50 13.17 11.44
CA PHE A 34 25.96 11.84 11.06
C PHE A 34 27.39 12.01 10.56
N ASP A 35 28.35 11.95 11.48
CA ASP A 35 29.76 11.79 11.13
C ASP A 35 29.94 10.39 10.54
N ILE A 36 30.00 10.31 9.22
CA ILE A 36 30.47 9.11 8.54
C ILE A 36 31.98 9.06 8.76
N GLU A 37 32.41 8.33 9.78
CA GLU A 37 33.80 7.91 9.94
C GLU A 37 34.18 7.10 8.68
N PRO A 38 35.16 7.54 7.88
CA PRO A 38 35.60 6.77 6.73
C PRO A 38 36.32 5.53 7.27
N ALA A 39 35.58 4.42 7.33
CA ALA A 39 36.14 3.11 7.59
C ALA A 39 37.36 2.93 6.69
N ALA A 40 38.52 2.78 7.32
CA ALA A 40 39.77 2.53 6.62
C ALA A 40 39.56 1.40 5.62
N VAL A 41 39.91 1.68 4.37
CA VAL A 41 39.91 0.72 3.27
C VAL A 41 40.79 -0.46 3.66
N VAL A 42 40.17 -1.57 4.09
CA VAL A 42 40.88 -2.84 4.30
C VAL A 42 41.07 -3.46 2.92
N SER A 43 42.31 -3.41 2.46
CA SER A 43 42.79 -3.96 1.20
C SER A 43 42.38 -5.42 1.01
N GLN A 44 41.58 -5.68 -0.02
CA GLN A 44 41.31 -7.01 -0.53
C GLN A 44 42.44 -7.45 -1.46
N GLU A 45 43.43 -8.18 -0.96
CA GLU A 45 44.29 -9.08 -1.75
C GLU A 45 45.07 -9.95 -0.75
N SER A 46 44.70 -11.22 -0.57
CA SER A 46 45.30 -12.27 -1.37
C SER A 46 44.53 -13.58 -1.22
N LEU A 47 44.13 -14.15 -2.36
CA LEU A 47 43.69 -15.51 -2.53
C LEU A 47 44.91 -16.44 -2.45
N ALA A 48 44.92 -17.43 -1.53
CA ALA A 48 45.31 -18.82 -1.84
C ALA A 48 45.29 -19.74 -0.61
N THR A 49 44.53 -20.83 -0.76
CA THR A 49 44.78 -22.16 -0.18
C THR A 49 44.55 -22.35 1.32
N ARG A 50 43.33 -22.80 1.65
CA ARG A 50 43.17 -24.03 2.44
C ARG A 50 41.97 -24.82 1.94
N ARG A 51 42.23 -25.65 0.92
CA ARG A 51 41.38 -26.75 0.51
C ARG A 51 41.79 -27.95 1.37
N ASP A 52 40.85 -28.45 2.15
CA ASP A 52 40.75 -29.76 2.84
C ASP A 52 39.84 -29.52 4.05
N GLU A 53 38.76 -30.22 4.33
CA GLU A 53 37.94 -31.21 3.64
C GLU A 53 36.76 -31.43 4.62
N SER A 54 35.62 -31.89 4.11
CA SER A 54 34.58 -32.58 4.88
C SER A 54 33.74 -31.80 5.92
N SER A 55 32.64 -31.21 5.46
CA SER A 55 31.29 -31.61 5.92
C SER A 55 30.23 -31.14 4.91
N PRO A 56 29.27 -31.99 4.56
CA PRO A 56 28.59 -31.93 3.27
C PRO A 56 27.67 -30.71 3.14
N LEU A 57 27.73 -30.17 1.93
CA LEU A 57 26.74 -29.35 1.24
C LEU A 57 25.39 -29.26 1.97
N SER A 58 25.20 -28.20 2.75
CA SER A 58 23.89 -27.55 2.73
C SER A 58 23.80 -26.89 1.36
N SER A 59 23.23 -27.63 0.41
CA SER A 59 22.93 -27.14 -0.92
C SER A 59 22.26 -25.77 -0.81
N PRO A 60 22.62 -24.79 -1.67
CA PRO A 60 21.82 -23.59 -1.79
C PRO A 60 20.39 -24.06 -2.04
N ALA A 61 19.43 -23.58 -1.25
CA ALA A 61 18.02 -23.80 -1.54
C ALA A 61 17.79 -23.29 -2.97
N SER A 62 17.72 -24.23 -3.92
CA SER A 62 17.37 -23.98 -5.30
C SER A 62 16.09 -23.15 -5.28
N SER A 63 16.22 -21.86 -5.58
CA SER A 63 15.13 -21.07 -6.13
C SER A 63 14.94 -21.59 -7.55
N GLY A 64 14.33 -22.76 -7.64
CA GLY A 64 14.43 -23.66 -8.77
C GLY A 64 13.80 -24.99 -8.42
N ASP A 65 12.56 -24.93 -7.93
CA ASP A 65 11.67 -26.06 -8.01
C ASP A 65 10.45 -25.56 -8.77
N SER A 66 10.35 -25.97 -10.03
CA SER A 66 9.10 -25.97 -10.78
C SER A 66 7.99 -26.33 -9.81
N ALA A 67 6.93 -25.52 -9.77
CA ALA A 67 5.73 -25.82 -9.00
C ALA A 67 5.37 -27.30 -9.21
N ALA A 68 5.79 -28.15 -8.27
CA ALA A 68 5.48 -29.55 -8.32
C ALA A 68 3.96 -29.61 -8.25
N PRO A 69 3.29 -30.37 -9.13
CA PRO A 69 1.85 -30.47 -9.10
C PRO A 69 1.47 -30.88 -7.67
N SER A 70 0.80 -29.97 -6.98
CA SER A 70 0.36 -30.23 -5.62
C SER A 70 -0.53 -31.46 -5.66
N ALA A 71 -0.40 -32.34 -4.66
CA ALA A 71 -1.21 -33.54 -4.60
C ALA A 71 -2.69 -33.20 -4.85
N PRO A 72 -3.37 -33.90 -5.77
CA PRO A 72 -4.71 -33.54 -6.20
C PRO A 72 -5.64 -33.43 -5.00
N GLY A 73 -6.36 -32.30 -4.91
CA GLY A 73 -7.32 -32.06 -3.83
C GLY A 73 -6.75 -31.49 -2.52
N LYS A 74 -5.44 -31.26 -2.40
CA LYS A 74 -4.85 -30.48 -1.28
C LYS A 74 -5.36 -29.05 -1.34
N LEU A 75 -6.06 -28.62 -0.29
CA LEU A 75 -6.54 -27.24 -0.17
C LEU A 75 -5.40 -26.31 0.24
N VAL A 76 -5.34 -25.13 -0.38
CA VAL A 76 -4.40 -24.06 -0.06
C VAL A 76 -5.14 -22.72 0.02
N SER A 77 -4.63 -21.81 0.86
CA SER A 77 -5.12 -20.45 0.95
C SER A 77 -4.34 -19.56 -0.02
N VAL A 78 -5.04 -18.82 -0.85
CA VAL A 78 -4.47 -17.90 -1.84
C VAL A 78 -5.14 -16.54 -1.73
N VAL A 79 -4.39 -15.49 -2.07
CA VAL A 79 -4.95 -14.15 -2.28
C VAL A 79 -4.91 -13.86 -3.76
N VAL A 80 -6.06 -13.56 -4.34
CA VAL A 80 -6.22 -13.26 -5.76
C VAL A 80 -6.39 -11.75 -5.90
N LYS A 81 -5.45 -11.12 -6.60
CA LYS A 81 -5.58 -9.73 -7.01
C LYS A 81 -6.40 -9.64 -8.29
N LEU A 82 -7.36 -8.73 -8.30
CA LEU A 82 -8.21 -8.48 -9.46
C LEU A 82 -7.77 -7.21 -10.19
N ASP A 83 -8.20 -7.10 -11.44
CA ASP A 83 -8.03 -5.92 -12.28
C ASP A 83 -9.10 -4.89 -11.96
N VAL A 84 -9.07 -4.41 -10.72
CA VAL A 84 -9.90 -3.32 -10.22
C VAL A 84 -9.08 -2.57 -9.19
N ASP A 85 -9.02 -1.25 -9.31
CA ASP A 85 -8.31 -0.45 -8.34
C ASP A 85 -9.00 -0.49 -6.99
N ALA A 86 -8.20 -0.61 -5.93
CA ALA A 86 -8.70 -0.52 -4.57
C ALA A 86 -9.23 0.89 -4.28
N LEU A 87 -10.18 1.01 -3.36
CA LEU A 87 -10.70 2.32 -2.93
C LEU A 87 -9.59 3.31 -2.56
N ALA A 88 -8.54 2.85 -1.89
CA ALA A 88 -7.41 3.68 -1.46
C ALA A 88 -6.54 4.21 -2.61
N SER A 89 -6.51 3.52 -3.76
CA SER A 89 -5.65 3.83 -4.90
C SER A 89 -6.41 4.37 -6.11
N TYR A 90 -7.75 4.30 -6.12
CA TYR A 90 -8.54 4.71 -7.28
C TYR A 90 -8.43 6.21 -7.57
N ALA A 91 -8.07 6.51 -8.82
CA ALA A 91 -7.68 7.83 -9.28
C ALA A 91 -8.81 8.63 -9.95
N GLY A 92 -10.01 8.06 -10.09
CA GLY A 92 -11.15 8.77 -10.67
C GLY A 92 -11.24 8.69 -12.20
N ASP A 93 -10.69 7.65 -12.80
CA ASP A 93 -10.63 7.42 -14.23
C ASP A 93 -11.94 6.90 -14.85
N LEU A 94 -12.92 6.47 -14.04
CA LEU A 94 -14.22 6.02 -14.52
C LEU A 94 -15.26 7.15 -14.57
N PRO A 95 -16.03 7.27 -15.68
CA PRO A 95 -17.09 8.29 -15.80
C PRO A 95 -18.13 8.20 -14.68
N GLY A 96 -18.39 9.33 -14.02
CA GLY A 96 -19.39 9.42 -12.94
C GLY A 96 -18.97 8.80 -11.61
N LEU A 97 -17.70 8.41 -11.47
CA LEU A 97 -17.07 7.95 -10.23
C LEU A 97 -15.83 8.81 -9.93
N PRO A 98 -15.95 9.82 -9.05
CA PRO A 98 -14.83 10.69 -8.67
C PRO A 98 -13.68 9.93 -8.00
N ALA A 99 -12.48 10.49 -8.03
CA ALA A 99 -11.31 9.93 -7.35
C ALA A 99 -11.55 9.76 -5.85
N THR A 100 -11.07 8.65 -5.28
CA THR A 100 -11.19 8.35 -3.84
C THR A 100 -9.85 8.31 -3.14
N SER A 101 -8.74 8.17 -3.88
CA SER A 101 -7.41 8.14 -3.30
C SER A 101 -7.06 9.47 -2.60
N PRO A 102 -6.57 9.45 -1.34
CA PRO A 102 -6.06 10.64 -0.67
C PRO A 102 -4.93 11.33 -1.45
N LEU A 103 -4.13 10.57 -2.20
CA LEU A 103 -3.06 11.10 -3.06
C LEU A 103 -3.61 11.99 -4.19
N VAL A 104 -4.82 11.70 -4.69
CA VAL A 104 -5.43 12.44 -5.80
C VAL A 104 -6.36 13.54 -5.29
N THR A 105 -7.13 13.25 -4.23
CA THR A 105 -8.08 14.20 -3.64
C THR A 105 -7.41 15.26 -2.75
N GLY A 106 -6.19 15.01 -2.29
CA GLY A 106 -5.49 15.87 -1.33
C GLY A 106 -6.03 15.77 0.11
N ALA A 107 -6.93 14.82 0.38
CA ALA A 107 -7.44 14.58 1.72
C ALA A 107 -6.33 14.07 2.66
N PRO A 108 -6.35 14.40 3.97
CA PRO A 108 -5.33 13.95 4.90
C PRO A 108 -5.35 12.44 5.16
N ALA A 109 -6.50 11.79 4.94
CA ALA A 109 -6.70 10.36 5.09
C ALA A 109 -7.85 9.89 4.19
N LEU A 110 -7.93 8.58 3.94
CA LEU A 110 -9.04 7.96 3.24
C LEU A 110 -10.28 7.93 4.14
N ASP A 111 -11.38 8.53 3.69
CA ASP A 111 -12.69 8.38 4.31
C ASP A 111 -13.52 7.34 3.56
N VAL A 112 -13.64 6.15 4.14
CA VAL A 112 -14.43 5.05 3.58
C VAL A 112 -15.93 5.34 3.59
N ALA A 113 -16.43 6.22 4.48
CA ALA A 113 -17.84 6.55 4.62
C ALA A 113 -18.29 7.70 3.72
N ALA A 114 -17.34 8.42 3.10
CA ALA A 114 -17.64 9.52 2.18
C ALA A 114 -18.56 9.05 1.03
N PRO A 115 -19.47 9.91 0.53
CA PRO A 115 -20.42 9.53 -0.53
C PRO A 115 -19.75 8.97 -1.78
N ASP A 116 -18.64 9.57 -2.23
CA ASP A 116 -17.91 9.10 -3.41
C ASP A 116 -17.21 7.76 -3.16
N SER A 117 -16.66 7.56 -1.95
CA SER A 117 -16.11 6.28 -1.53
C SER A 117 -17.15 5.17 -1.53
N GLN A 118 -18.35 5.43 -1.01
CA GLN A 118 -19.45 4.47 -1.01
C GLN A 118 -19.95 4.15 -2.42
N ARG A 119 -20.02 5.16 -3.31
CA ARG A 119 -20.34 4.94 -4.72
C ARG A 119 -19.31 4.06 -5.42
N TYR A 120 -18.03 4.31 -5.17
CA TYR A 120 -16.95 3.51 -5.75
C TYR A 120 -16.90 2.10 -5.16
N LEU A 121 -17.06 1.92 -3.85
CA LEU A 121 -17.16 0.60 -3.21
C LEU A 121 -18.31 -0.23 -3.78
N ALA A 122 -19.45 0.38 -4.09
CA ALA A 122 -20.54 -0.33 -4.75
C ALA A 122 -20.14 -0.83 -6.15
N TYR A 123 -19.30 -0.09 -6.88
CA TYR A 123 -18.73 -0.54 -8.15
C TYR A 123 -17.77 -1.72 -7.94
N VAL A 124 -16.80 -1.59 -7.03
CA VAL A 124 -15.85 -2.66 -6.69
C VAL A 124 -16.57 -3.94 -6.25
N ALA A 125 -17.61 -3.82 -5.42
CA ALA A 125 -18.40 -4.95 -4.95
C ALA A 125 -19.08 -5.73 -6.08
N ARG A 126 -19.57 -5.05 -7.13
CA ARG A 126 -20.12 -5.69 -8.33
C ARG A 126 -19.03 -6.43 -9.11
N GLN A 127 -17.86 -5.82 -9.26
CA GLN A 127 -16.73 -6.44 -9.97
C GLN A 127 -16.25 -7.70 -9.25
N LEU A 128 -16.07 -7.63 -7.93
CA LEU A 128 -15.72 -8.79 -7.11
C LEU A 128 -16.80 -9.87 -7.25
N SER A 129 -18.07 -9.53 -7.05
CA SER A 129 -19.16 -10.53 -7.11
C SER A 129 -19.28 -11.22 -8.47
N SER A 130 -18.96 -10.52 -9.56
CA SER A 130 -18.84 -11.09 -10.91
C SER A 130 -17.69 -12.11 -11.00
N PHE A 131 -16.51 -11.75 -10.47
CA PHE A 131 -15.39 -12.67 -10.35
C PHE A 131 -15.75 -13.90 -9.51
N GLU A 132 -16.32 -13.72 -8.33
CA GLU A 132 -16.69 -14.82 -7.44
C GLU A 132 -17.64 -15.81 -8.11
N SER A 133 -18.64 -15.29 -8.83
CA SER A 133 -19.60 -16.10 -9.58
C SER A 133 -18.93 -16.89 -10.70
N SER A 134 -17.90 -16.33 -11.34
CA SER A 134 -17.14 -16.99 -12.40
C SER A 134 -16.17 -18.03 -11.83
N ALA A 135 -15.54 -17.71 -10.71
CA ALA A 135 -14.61 -18.59 -10.01
C ALA A 135 -15.33 -19.82 -9.44
N GLN A 136 -16.51 -19.66 -8.83
CA GLN A 136 -17.30 -20.78 -8.31
C GLN A 136 -17.77 -21.76 -9.39
N LYS A 137 -17.89 -21.31 -10.64
CA LYS A 137 -18.25 -22.17 -11.79
C LYS A 137 -17.04 -22.91 -12.36
N SER A 138 -15.84 -22.37 -12.17
CA SER A 138 -14.63 -22.84 -12.84
C SER A 138 -13.74 -23.68 -11.92
N VAL A 139 -13.78 -23.41 -10.62
CA VAL A 139 -12.93 -24.06 -9.62
C VAL A 139 -13.79 -24.87 -8.65
N SER A 140 -13.51 -26.17 -8.56
CA SER A 140 -14.21 -27.06 -7.65
C SER A 140 -13.77 -26.77 -6.21
N ARG A 141 -14.69 -26.86 -5.24
CA ARG A 141 -14.41 -26.66 -3.80
C ARG A 141 -13.78 -25.29 -3.46
N LEU A 142 -13.91 -24.29 -4.32
CA LEU A 142 -13.54 -22.91 -4.05
C LEU A 142 -14.35 -22.38 -2.87
N THR A 143 -13.66 -21.84 -1.86
CA THR A 143 -14.30 -21.11 -0.75
C THR A 143 -13.68 -19.73 -0.63
N ILE A 144 -14.47 -18.68 -0.83
CA ILE A 144 -14.01 -17.31 -0.63
C ILE A 144 -14.15 -16.97 0.85
N THR A 145 -13.05 -16.51 1.45
CA THR A 145 -12.97 -16.24 2.89
C THR A 145 -13.04 -14.75 3.19
N HIS A 146 -12.44 -13.90 2.34
CA HIS A 146 -12.38 -12.46 2.56
C HIS A 146 -12.44 -11.70 1.23
N ARG A 147 -12.94 -10.47 1.28
CA ARG A 147 -12.86 -9.48 0.21
C ARG A 147 -11.93 -8.35 0.64
N TYR A 148 -11.15 -7.83 -0.30
CA TYR A 148 -10.20 -6.75 -0.09
C TYR A 148 -10.49 -5.62 -1.08
N ASP A 149 -11.61 -4.94 -0.91
CA ASP A 149 -12.07 -3.81 -1.72
C ASP A 149 -11.37 -2.48 -1.38
N VAL A 150 -10.92 -2.31 -0.13
CA VAL A 150 -10.35 -1.02 0.32
C VAL A 150 -8.90 -0.82 -0.12
N VAL A 151 -8.03 -1.82 0.05
CA VAL A 151 -6.56 -1.63 -0.06
C VAL A 151 -5.88 -2.43 -1.19
N LEU A 152 -6.51 -3.50 -1.68
CA LEU A 152 -5.87 -4.40 -2.65
C LEU A 152 -6.61 -4.50 -3.99
N GLY A 153 -7.95 -4.50 -3.95
CA GLY A 153 -8.78 -4.87 -5.10
C GLY A 153 -8.72 -6.38 -5.36
N GLY A 154 -9.19 -7.20 -4.43
CA GLY A 154 -9.06 -8.67 -4.56
C GLY A 154 -9.85 -9.48 -3.55
N VAL A 155 -9.59 -10.79 -3.52
CA VAL A 155 -10.22 -11.72 -2.57
C VAL A 155 -9.21 -12.72 -2.00
N ALA A 156 -9.45 -13.22 -0.79
CA ALA A 156 -8.79 -14.41 -0.27
C ALA A 156 -9.69 -15.62 -0.46
N ALA A 157 -9.13 -16.72 -0.95
CA ALA A 157 -9.87 -17.94 -1.20
C ALA A 157 -9.07 -19.19 -0.79
N ILE A 158 -9.79 -20.24 -0.44
CA ILE A 158 -9.28 -21.59 -0.27
C ILE A 158 -9.61 -22.35 -1.55
N VAL A 159 -8.59 -22.92 -2.19
CA VAL A 159 -8.71 -23.64 -3.48
C VAL A 159 -7.92 -24.94 -3.47
N PRO A 160 -8.32 -25.94 -4.27
CA PRO A 160 -7.44 -27.04 -4.61
C PRO A 160 -6.17 -26.52 -5.29
N ALA A 161 -5.02 -27.00 -4.84
CA ALA A 161 -3.74 -26.50 -5.31
C ALA A 161 -3.45 -26.86 -6.79
N ASP A 162 -4.11 -27.90 -7.31
CA ASP A 162 -4.09 -28.29 -8.72
C ASP A 162 -4.98 -27.41 -9.62
N GLU A 163 -5.82 -26.54 -9.04
CA GLU A 163 -6.74 -25.66 -9.77
C GLU A 163 -6.31 -24.17 -9.74
N ILE A 164 -5.13 -23.85 -9.18
CA ILE A 164 -4.62 -22.47 -9.10
C ILE A 164 -4.45 -21.87 -10.49
N ASP A 165 -3.93 -22.64 -11.46
CA ASP A 165 -3.73 -22.16 -12.83
C ASP A 165 -5.06 -21.85 -13.52
N SER A 166 -6.11 -22.63 -13.23
CA SER A 166 -7.47 -22.37 -13.72
C SER A 166 -8.02 -21.07 -13.12
N LEU A 167 -7.79 -20.85 -11.83
CA LEU A 167 -8.17 -19.62 -11.14
C LEU A 167 -7.45 -18.39 -11.71
N ALA A 168 -6.14 -18.49 -11.98
CA ALA A 168 -5.31 -17.40 -12.50
C ALA A 168 -5.70 -16.97 -13.92
N ARG A 169 -6.34 -17.85 -14.69
CA ARG A 169 -6.79 -17.59 -16.06
C ARG A 169 -8.18 -16.94 -16.12
N LEU A 170 -8.85 -16.75 -14.99
CA LEU A 170 -10.18 -16.15 -14.97
C LEU A 170 -10.13 -14.68 -15.40
N PRO A 171 -11.18 -14.19 -16.09
CA PRO A 171 -11.27 -12.79 -16.47
C PRO A 171 -11.14 -11.87 -15.26
N GLY A 172 -10.30 -10.85 -15.39
CA GLY A 172 -10.09 -9.86 -14.35
C GLY A 172 -9.17 -10.31 -13.22
N VAL A 173 -8.48 -11.45 -13.31
CA VAL A 173 -7.36 -11.78 -12.40
C VAL A 173 -6.07 -11.15 -12.91
N ARG A 174 -5.29 -10.58 -12.01
CA ARG A 174 -3.96 -10.01 -12.29
C ARG A 174 -2.90 -10.85 -11.58
N ALA A 175 -2.09 -11.55 -12.37
CA ALA A 175 -0.96 -12.37 -11.92
C ALA A 175 0.32 -11.53 -11.76
#